data_AF-A0A2H0WW17-F1
#
_entry.id   AF-A0A2H0WW17-F1
#
_cell.length_a   1.000
_cell.length_b   1.000
_cell.length_c   1.000
_cell.angle_alpha   90.00
_cell.angle_beta   90.00
_cell.angle_gamma   90.00
#
_symmetry.space_group_name_H-M   'P 1'
#
loop_
_entity.id
_entity.type
_entity.pdbx_description
1 polymer ?
#
loop_
_entity_poly.entity_id
_entity_poly.type
_entity_poly.pdbx_seq_one_letter_code
_entity_poly.pdbx_strand_id
1 'polypeptide(L)'
;MPENPVVKNYAYCLIHTPDLVRYGSKPRREIAKNPEVENLIWTHLRTCYEAVSYPPNQVFIGNQAPEDLNNLSLPWYKLPLRNPLLPHGLFGEIMEEEVFYLLLKLADILNPPLFEIAEEAAAEIIKTAKLLKPYHPFLKDVDDAVFDRIKSTPAAEIVQKINDGLALPMYLSGEIVGCFNRDNRAEGREDENLAAHHLLENLCAKASGALAIKWLLCREGIGPEKIDFIITCGEEACGDRYQRGGGGMAKAIGEMAGCFNASGFDLKNFCAAPASAVITAASLVASGIYENVVVVGGGSLSKLGMKFEGFLKDNTPILDDCLASMAFLISRNDYVSPVIRLDAIGKMPISAGTSDEKVYQHILIEPLEKIGLKITDIDK
;
A
#
# COMPACT_ATOMS: atom_id res chain seq x y z
N MET A 1 10.67 -3.61 35.28
CA MET A 1 11.03 -3.57 33.85
C MET A 1 10.13 -2.53 33.20
N PRO A 2 10.56 -1.79 32.17
CA PRO A 2 9.60 -0.99 31.39
C PRO A 2 8.47 -1.90 30.91
N GLU A 3 7.24 -1.40 30.97
CA GLU A 3 6.08 -2.16 30.51
C GLU A 3 6.19 -2.48 29.02
N ASN A 4 5.85 -3.70 28.64
CA ASN A 4 5.89 -4.10 27.24
C ASN A 4 4.82 -3.30 26.46
N PRO A 5 5.18 -2.73 25.29
CA PRO A 5 4.25 -2.02 24.43
C PRO A 5 3.22 -2.98 23.84
N VAL A 6 2.15 -2.43 23.28
CA VAL A 6 1.04 -3.20 22.70
C VAL A 6 0.83 -2.85 21.23
N VAL A 7 0.30 -3.80 20.47
CA VAL A 7 -0.36 -3.50 19.20
C VAL A 7 -1.78 -3.05 19.52
N LYS A 8 -1.98 -1.75 19.64
CA LYS A 8 -3.24 -1.16 20.07
C LYS A 8 -4.34 -1.31 19.02
N ASN A 9 -3.99 -1.11 17.75
CA ASN A 9 -4.92 -1.28 16.65
C ASN A 9 -4.17 -1.50 15.34
N TYR A 10 -4.89 -1.89 14.30
CA TYR A 10 -4.36 -2.10 12.96
C TYR A 10 -5.40 -1.87 11.88
N ALA A 11 -4.96 -1.56 10.66
CA ALA A 11 -5.79 -1.44 9.48
C ALA A 11 -5.11 -2.05 8.26
N TYR A 12 -5.92 -2.62 7.36
CA TYR A 12 -5.49 -3.29 6.14
C TYR A 12 -6.38 -2.83 4.98
N CYS A 13 -5.77 -2.35 3.89
CA CYS A 13 -6.50 -1.96 2.68
C CYS A 13 -5.90 -2.68 1.47
N LEU A 14 -6.76 -3.07 0.54
CA LEU A 14 -6.39 -3.47 -0.81
C LEU A 14 -6.91 -2.41 -1.77
N ILE A 15 -6.08 -1.95 -2.67
CA ILE A 15 -6.48 -1.06 -3.74
C ILE A 15 -6.43 -1.87 -5.00
N HIS A 16 -7.58 -2.18 -5.58
CA HIS A 16 -7.67 -2.90 -6.85
C HIS A 16 -7.31 -1.93 -7.98
N THR A 17 -6.15 -2.14 -8.60
CA THR A 17 -5.60 -1.28 -9.65
C THR A 17 -5.17 -2.12 -10.86
N PRO A 18 -6.15 -2.73 -11.56
CA PRO A 18 -5.87 -3.63 -12.68
C PRO A 18 -5.09 -2.93 -13.80
N ASP A 19 -5.42 -1.68 -14.11
CA ASP A 19 -4.80 -0.97 -15.22
C ASP A 19 -3.34 -0.56 -14.91
N LEU A 20 -2.98 -0.49 -13.62
CA LEU A 20 -1.60 -0.28 -13.18
C LEU A 20 -0.72 -1.54 -13.27
N VAL A 21 -1.28 -2.73 -13.50
CA VAL A 21 -0.50 -3.99 -13.59
C VAL A 21 0.62 -3.89 -14.62
N ARG A 22 0.37 -3.23 -15.76
CA ARG A 22 1.39 -3.03 -16.80
C ARG A 22 2.62 -2.27 -16.32
N TYR A 23 2.49 -1.47 -15.27
CA TYR A 23 3.59 -0.71 -14.65
C TYR A 23 4.37 -1.51 -13.62
N GLY A 24 3.95 -2.74 -13.32
CA GLY A 24 4.70 -3.64 -12.48
C GLY A 24 6.08 -3.98 -13.05
N SER A 25 7.02 -4.30 -12.16
CA SER A 25 8.43 -4.50 -12.53
C SER A 25 8.62 -5.62 -13.56
N LYS A 26 7.87 -6.71 -13.43
CA LYS A 26 7.91 -7.82 -14.39
C LYS A 26 7.08 -7.51 -15.65
N PRO A 27 5.77 -7.14 -15.56
CA PRO A 27 4.98 -6.76 -16.73
C PRO A 27 5.67 -5.74 -17.64
N ARG A 28 6.16 -4.63 -17.11
CA ARG A 28 6.81 -3.56 -17.89
C ARG A 28 8.01 -4.07 -18.70
N ARG A 29 8.87 -4.90 -18.09
CA ARG A 29 10.06 -5.43 -18.77
C ARG A 29 9.69 -6.42 -19.87
N GLU A 30 8.66 -7.22 -19.67
CA GLU A 30 8.22 -8.18 -20.68
C GLU A 30 7.46 -7.49 -21.81
N ILE A 31 6.64 -6.47 -21.54
CA ILE A 31 6.01 -5.62 -22.58
C ILE A 31 7.09 -4.95 -23.45
N ALA A 32 8.16 -4.43 -22.83
CA ALA A 32 9.25 -3.81 -23.58
C ALA A 32 10.00 -4.79 -24.50
N LYS A 33 10.04 -6.08 -24.16
CA LYS A 33 10.65 -7.14 -25.00
C LYS A 33 9.68 -7.68 -26.05
N ASN A 34 8.42 -7.84 -25.68
CA ASN A 34 7.36 -8.36 -26.52
C ASN A 34 6.05 -7.56 -26.28
N PRO A 35 5.77 -6.55 -27.13
CA PRO A 35 4.57 -5.72 -26.99
C PRO A 35 3.25 -6.50 -27.04
N GLU A 36 3.19 -7.68 -27.67
CA GLU A 36 1.97 -8.50 -27.73
C GLU A 36 1.49 -8.98 -26.35
N VAL A 37 2.42 -9.08 -25.39
CA VAL A 37 2.12 -9.46 -23.99
C VAL A 37 1.16 -8.47 -23.34
N GLU A 38 1.19 -7.20 -23.75
CA GLU A 38 0.31 -6.18 -23.20
C GLU A 38 -1.17 -6.54 -23.42
N ASN A 39 -1.54 -6.99 -24.62
CA ASN A 39 -2.92 -7.41 -24.92
C ASN A 39 -3.33 -8.67 -24.12
N LEU A 40 -2.38 -9.57 -23.87
CA LEU A 40 -2.63 -10.72 -23.01
C LEU A 40 -2.87 -10.32 -21.55
N ILE A 41 -2.14 -9.33 -21.05
CA ILE A 41 -2.38 -8.77 -19.71
C ILE A 41 -3.79 -8.19 -19.65
N TRP A 42 -4.15 -7.29 -20.58
CA TRP A 42 -5.46 -6.64 -20.63
C TRP A 42 -6.63 -7.63 -20.57
N THR A 43 -6.53 -8.73 -21.32
CA THR A 43 -7.59 -9.77 -21.38
C THR A 43 -7.69 -10.66 -20.14
N HIS A 44 -6.75 -10.57 -19.19
CA HIS A 44 -6.72 -11.36 -17.95
C HIS A 44 -6.85 -10.51 -16.67
N LEU A 45 -7.07 -9.20 -16.80
CA LEU A 45 -7.36 -8.34 -15.66
C LEU A 45 -8.75 -8.62 -15.12
N ARG A 46 -8.91 -8.45 -13.80
CA ARG A 46 -10.19 -8.63 -13.12
C ARG A 46 -10.94 -7.32 -13.06
N THR A 47 -12.26 -7.42 -12.93
CA THR A 47 -13.13 -6.33 -12.50
C THR A 47 -13.04 -6.13 -10.98
N CYS A 48 -13.40 -4.94 -10.50
CA CYS A 48 -13.49 -4.67 -9.05
C CYS A 48 -14.45 -5.64 -8.35
N TYR A 49 -15.57 -5.99 -9.00
CA TYR A 49 -16.50 -7.00 -8.48
C TYR A 49 -15.84 -8.36 -8.24
N GLU A 50 -15.00 -8.84 -9.16
CA GLU A 50 -14.26 -10.10 -9.00
C GLU A 50 -13.19 -10.01 -7.92
N ALA A 51 -12.52 -8.87 -7.78
CA ALA A 51 -11.56 -8.63 -6.71
C ALA A 51 -12.24 -8.61 -5.33
N VAL A 52 -13.39 -7.96 -5.20
CA VAL A 52 -14.21 -7.96 -3.97
C VAL A 52 -14.74 -9.37 -3.68
N SER A 53 -15.15 -10.10 -4.72
CA SER A 53 -15.71 -11.46 -4.58
C SER A 53 -14.67 -12.54 -4.29
N TYR A 54 -13.37 -12.20 -4.33
CA TYR A 54 -12.27 -13.13 -4.09
C TYR A 54 -12.11 -13.39 -2.58
N PRO A 55 -12.35 -14.63 -2.08
CA PRO A 55 -12.39 -14.89 -0.64
C PRO A 55 -11.14 -14.45 0.15
N PRO A 56 -9.89 -14.63 -0.34
CA PRO A 56 -8.71 -14.13 0.37
C PRO A 56 -8.70 -12.62 0.56
N ASN A 57 -9.27 -11.85 -0.37
CA ASN A 57 -9.37 -10.40 -0.22
C ASN A 57 -10.36 -10.04 0.90
N GLN A 58 -11.45 -10.80 1.07
CA GLN A 58 -12.41 -10.63 2.16
C GLN A 58 -11.82 -11.00 3.53
N VAL A 59 -10.98 -12.03 3.59
CA VAL A 59 -10.19 -12.34 4.79
C VAL A 59 -9.24 -11.18 5.13
N PHE A 60 -8.55 -10.64 4.12
CA PHE A 60 -7.60 -9.55 4.32
C PHE A 60 -8.23 -8.30 4.95
N ILE A 61 -9.44 -7.93 4.53
CA ILE A 61 -10.19 -6.80 5.10
C ILE A 61 -11.06 -7.20 6.31
N GLY A 62 -10.99 -8.44 6.77
CA GLY A 62 -11.63 -8.87 8.03
C GLY A 62 -13.13 -9.16 7.97
N ASN A 63 -13.69 -9.40 6.78
CA ASN A 63 -15.07 -9.86 6.62
C ASN A 63 -15.23 -11.37 6.84
N GLN A 64 -14.14 -12.12 6.71
CA GLN A 64 -14.08 -13.57 6.91
C GLN A 64 -12.85 -13.93 7.75
N ALA A 65 -12.91 -15.05 8.47
CA ALA A 65 -11.75 -15.58 9.15
C ALA A 65 -10.86 -16.35 8.17
N PRO A 66 -9.52 -16.37 8.34
CA PRO A 66 -8.63 -17.18 7.51
C PRO A 66 -9.03 -18.66 7.47
N GLU A 67 -9.53 -19.19 8.58
CA GLU A 67 -9.96 -20.57 8.71
C GLU A 67 -11.17 -20.91 7.82
N ASP A 68 -11.98 -19.92 7.43
CA ASP A 68 -13.14 -20.11 6.54
C ASP A 68 -12.71 -20.55 5.13
N LEU A 69 -11.50 -20.18 4.70
CA LEU A 69 -10.96 -20.56 3.38
C LEU A 69 -10.76 -22.08 3.23
N ASN A 70 -10.56 -22.79 4.34
CA ASN A 70 -10.40 -24.25 4.35
C ASN A 70 -11.69 -24.97 3.90
N ASN A 71 -12.83 -24.30 4.00
CA ASN A 71 -14.13 -24.86 3.60
C ASN A 71 -14.47 -24.60 2.13
N LEU A 72 -13.62 -23.88 1.39
CA LEU A 72 -13.83 -23.53 -0.01
C LEU A 72 -13.05 -24.46 -0.94
N SER A 73 -13.63 -24.78 -2.09
CA SER A 73 -12.91 -25.56 -3.10
C SER A 73 -11.86 -24.71 -3.82
N LEU A 74 -10.71 -25.32 -4.12
CA LEU A 74 -9.66 -24.68 -4.91
C LEU A 74 -9.92 -24.88 -6.41
N PRO A 75 -9.48 -23.94 -7.28
CA PRO A 75 -8.89 -22.65 -6.94
C PRO A 75 -9.96 -21.58 -6.66
N TRP A 76 -9.71 -20.73 -5.67
CA TRP A 76 -10.70 -19.78 -5.15
C TRP A 76 -11.20 -18.74 -6.18
N TYR A 77 -10.42 -18.41 -7.20
CA TYR A 77 -10.85 -17.46 -8.24
C TYR A 77 -12.04 -17.97 -9.08
N LYS A 78 -12.33 -19.29 -9.07
CA LYS A 78 -13.50 -19.88 -9.74
C LYS A 78 -14.78 -19.78 -8.90
N LEU A 79 -14.67 -19.34 -7.65
CA LEU A 79 -15.75 -19.26 -6.69
C LEU A 79 -15.98 -17.81 -6.28
N PRO A 80 -16.50 -16.94 -7.17
CA PRO A 80 -16.99 -15.65 -6.70
C PRO A 80 -18.07 -15.93 -5.66
N LEU A 81 -17.88 -15.43 -4.44
CA LEU A 81 -18.85 -15.57 -3.36
C LEU A 81 -20.17 -14.97 -3.87
N ARG A 82 -21.23 -15.79 -3.90
CA ARG A 82 -22.50 -15.47 -4.61
C ARG A 82 -23.37 -14.40 -3.94
N ASN A 83 -22.99 -13.95 -2.74
CA ASN A 83 -23.70 -12.90 -2.01
C ASN A 83 -22.99 -11.55 -2.23
N PRO A 84 -23.72 -10.42 -2.24
CA PRO A 84 -23.10 -9.11 -2.35
C PRO A 84 -22.17 -8.91 -1.15
N LEU A 85 -20.87 -9.00 -1.42
CA LEU A 85 -19.84 -8.69 -0.45
C LEU A 85 -19.58 -7.20 -0.47
N LEU A 86 -19.33 -6.65 0.71
CA LEU A 86 -19.04 -5.25 0.85
C LEU A 86 -17.55 -5.03 0.57
N PRO A 87 -17.20 -3.93 -0.13
CA PRO A 87 -15.81 -3.52 -0.29
C PRO A 87 -15.20 -3.06 1.04
N HIS A 88 -16.01 -2.82 2.08
CA HIS A 88 -15.54 -2.50 3.42
C HIS A 88 -15.64 -3.72 4.33
N GLY A 89 -14.69 -3.84 5.24
CA GLY A 89 -14.69 -4.85 6.30
C GLY A 89 -14.16 -4.31 7.61
N LEU A 90 -14.05 -5.20 8.61
CA LEU A 90 -13.60 -4.82 9.94
C LEU A 90 -12.21 -4.19 9.92
N PHE A 91 -11.33 -4.63 9.00
CA PHE A 91 -9.94 -4.21 8.94
C PHE A 91 -9.65 -3.01 8.05
N GLY A 92 -10.51 -2.73 7.08
CA GLY A 92 -10.36 -1.63 6.13
C GLY A 92 -11.20 -1.87 4.89
N GLU A 93 -10.63 -1.65 3.70
CA GLU A 93 -11.39 -1.72 2.45
C GLU A 93 -10.64 -2.34 1.26
N ILE A 94 -11.41 -2.77 0.28
CA ILE A 94 -11.03 -2.99 -1.11
C ILE A 94 -11.47 -1.75 -1.90
N MET A 95 -10.54 -0.86 -2.21
CA MET A 95 -10.78 0.37 -2.94
C MET A 95 -10.69 0.13 -4.45
N GLU A 96 -11.62 0.73 -5.19
CA GLU A 96 -11.64 0.70 -6.66
C GLU A 96 -10.66 1.71 -7.27
N GLU A 97 -10.11 1.38 -8.45
CA GLU A 97 -9.10 2.16 -9.15
C GLU A 97 -9.52 3.61 -9.43
N GLU A 98 -10.78 3.84 -9.82
CA GLU A 98 -11.32 5.19 -10.07
C GLU A 98 -11.17 6.08 -8.82
N VAL A 99 -11.58 5.56 -7.66
CA VAL A 99 -11.47 6.25 -6.38
C VAL A 99 -10.01 6.41 -5.98
N PHE A 100 -9.16 5.44 -6.30
CA PHE A 100 -7.74 5.56 -6.02
C PHE A 100 -7.06 6.65 -6.85
N TYR A 101 -7.47 6.87 -8.10
CA TYR A 101 -6.94 7.96 -8.92
C TYR A 101 -7.28 9.33 -8.35
N LEU A 102 -8.44 9.49 -7.71
CA LEU A 102 -8.70 10.66 -6.88
C LEU A 102 -7.65 10.82 -5.78
N LEU A 103 -7.37 9.76 -5.03
CA LEU A 103 -6.38 9.80 -3.95
C LEU A 103 -4.98 10.14 -4.48
N LEU A 104 -4.59 9.61 -5.64
CA LEU A 104 -3.34 10.00 -6.32
C LEU A 104 -3.34 11.48 -6.66
N LYS A 105 -4.45 12.01 -7.19
CA LYS A 105 -4.57 13.42 -7.53
C LYS A 105 -4.50 14.33 -6.30
N LEU A 106 -5.05 13.89 -5.17
CA LEU A 106 -4.95 14.59 -3.88
C LEU A 106 -3.55 14.48 -3.27
N ALA A 107 -2.85 13.37 -3.51
CA ALA A 107 -1.49 13.14 -3.05
C ALA A 107 -0.46 14.00 -3.82
N ASP A 108 -0.76 14.34 -5.08
CA ASP A 108 0.07 15.14 -5.96
C ASP A 108 -0.07 16.63 -5.67
N ILE A 109 0.78 17.12 -4.77
CA ILE A 109 0.85 18.52 -4.35
C ILE A 109 1.86 19.34 -5.19
N LEU A 110 2.46 18.76 -6.22
CA LEU A 110 3.53 19.39 -6.98
C LEU A 110 3.00 20.33 -8.08
N ASN A 111 3.83 21.30 -8.44
CA ASN A 111 3.59 22.22 -9.55
C ASN A 111 4.89 22.41 -10.35
N PRO A 112 5.00 21.95 -11.61
CA PRO A 112 3.96 21.24 -12.39
C PRO A 112 3.57 19.88 -11.78
N PRO A 113 2.33 19.41 -12.02
CA PRO A 113 1.83 18.16 -11.45
C PRO A 113 2.51 16.94 -12.06
N LEU A 114 2.58 15.86 -11.28
CA LEU A 114 2.96 14.53 -11.75
C LEU A 114 1.79 13.87 -12.48
N PHE A 115 0.60 13.88 -11.88
CA PHE A 115 -0.59 13.25 -12.43
C PHE A 115 -1.53 14.29 -13.06
N GLU A 116 -1.66 14.23 -14.38
CA GLU A 116 -2.62 15.01 -15.15
C GLU A 116 -3.79 14.12 -15.58
N ILE A 117 -4.99 14.64 -15.43
CA ILE A 117 -6.23 13.92 -15.69
C ILE A 117 -7.08 14.65 -16.72
N ALA A 118 -7.69 13.92 -17.63
CA ALA A 118 -8.56 14.47 -18.66
C ALA A 118 -9.82 15.10 -18.05
N GLU A 119 -10.39 16.10 -18.73
CA GLU A 119 -11.57 16.85 -18.24
C GLU A 119 -12.76 15.95 -17.91
N GLU A 120 -13.11 15.02 -18.81
CA GLU A 120 -14.23 14.09 -18.63
C GLU A 120 -14.00 13.14 -17.45
N ALA A 121 -12.80 12.55 -17.38
CA ALA A 121 -12.42 11.65 -16.28
C ALA A 121 -12.39 12.37 -14.92
N ALA A 122 -11.89 13.61 -14.89
CA ALA A 122 -11.89 14.43 -13.68
C ALA A 122 -13.31 14.70 -13.17
N ALA A 123 -14.25 15.00 -14.08
CA ALA A 123 -15.64 15.26 -13.72
C ALA A 123 -16.32 14.04 -13.09
N GLU A 124 -16.15 12.85 -13.68
CA GLU A 124 -16.71 11.61 -13.14
C GLU A 124 -16.06 11.23 -11.81
N ILE A 125 -14.73 11.31 -11.69
CA ILE A 125 -14.03 11.03 -10.44
C ILE A 125 -14.47 11.98 -9.31
N ILE A 126 -14.62 13.28 -9.58
CA ILE A 126 -15.12 14.25 -8.58
C ILE A 126 -16.55 13.94 -8.17
N LYS A 127 -17.40 13.51 -9.11
CA LYS A 127 -18.78 13.10 -8.83
C LYS A 127 -18.80 11.85 -7.94
N THR A 128 -18.02 10.81 -8.26
CA THR A 128 -17.84 9.62 -7.42
C THR A 128 -17.32 9.99 -6.03
N ALA A 129 -16.33 10.88 -5.94
CA ALA A 129 -15.79 11.39 -4.68
C ALA A 129 -16.87 11.99 -3.78
N LYS A 130 -17.67 12.91 -4.32
CA LYS A 130 -18.74 13.62 -3.59
C LYS A 130 -19.82 12.65 -3.10
N LEU A 131 -20.11 11.59 -3.86
CA LEU A 131 -21.05 10.53 -3.46
C LEU A 131 -20.51 9.67 -2.31
N LEU A 132 -19.23 9.29 -2.35
CA LEU A 132 -18.60 8.44 -1.33
C LEU A 132 -18.23 9.20 -0.06
N LYS A 133 -18.00 10.53 -0.17
CA LYS A 133 -17.50 11.38 0.91
C LYS A 133 -18.16 11.14 2.27
N PRO A 134 -19.50 11.08 2.42
CA PRO A 134 -20.14 10.96 3.73
C PRO A 134 -19.83 9.65 4.46
N TYR A 135 -19.38 8.64 3.73
CA TYR A 135 -19.24 7.26 4.21
C TYR A 135 -17.79 6.76 4.21
N HIS A 136 -16.86 7.49 3.59
CA HIS A 136 -15.49 7.04 3.37
C HIS A 136 -14.51 7.67 4.38
N PRO A 137 -13.74 6.88 5.16
CA PRO A 137 -12.87 7.38 6.24
C PRO A 137 -11.83 8.43 5.83
N PHE A 138 -11.27 8.32 4.63
CA PHE A 138 -10.38 9.34 4.07
C PHE A 138 -11.14 10.59 3.58
N LEU A 139 -12.14 10.42 2.71
CA LEU A 139 -12.80 11.54 2.03
C LEU A 139 -13.67 12.40 2.95
N LYS A 140 -14.25 11.83 4.01
CA LYS A 140 -15.14 12.56 4.93
C LYS A 140 -14.50 13.83 5.50
N ASP A 141 -13.18 13.82 5.71
CA ASP A 141 -12.40 14.92 6.27
C ASP A 141 -11.82 15.86 5.20
N VAL A 142 -11.99 15.55 3.91
CA VAL A 142 -11.50 16.38 2.81
C VAL A 142 -12.43 17.58 2.64
N ASP A 143 -11.87 18.79 2.64
CA ASP A 143 -12.61 20.02 2.37
C ASP A 143 -13.13 20.01 0.92
N ASP A 144 -14.40 20.40 0.71
CA ASP A 144 -15.01 20.42 -0.62
C ASP A 144 -14.25 21.33 -1.59
N ALA A 145 -13.63 22.41 -1.08
CA ALA A 145 -12.80 23.30 -1.87
C ALA A 145 -11.54 22.61 -2.43
N VAL A 146 -11.14 21.45 -1.90
CA VAL A 146 -10.07 20.63 -2.49
C VAL A 146 -10.53 20.00 -3.80
N PHE A 147 -11.76 19.48 -3.87
CA PHE A 147 -12.29 18.89 -5.10
C PHE A 147 -12.43 19.94 -6.21
N ASP A 148 -12.86 21.16 -5.85
CA ASP A 148 -13.03 22.25 -6.82
C ASP A 148 -11.68 22.80 -7.35
N ARG A 149 -10.56 22.46 -6.71
CA ARG A 149 -9.20 22.83 -7.14
C ARG A 149 -8.52 21.74 -7.98
N ILE A 150 -9.16 20.58 -8.18
CA ILE A 150 -8.63 19.53 -9.06
C ILE A 150 -8.58 20.07 -10.48
N LYS A 151 -7.37 20.31 -10.97
CA LYS A 151 -7.13 20.75 -12.35
C LYS A 151 -7.17 19.57 -13.29
N SER A 152 -7.94 19.71 -14.36
CA SER A 152 -7.93 18.85 -15.53
C SER A 152 -7.03 19.41 -16.63
N THR A 153 -6.66 18.54 -17.56
CA THR A 153 -5.89 18.86 -18.76
C THR A 153 -6.70 18.45 -20.00
N PRO A 154 -6.71 19.23 -21.09
CA PRO A 154 -7.38 18.82 -22.33
C PRO A 154 -6.87 17.46 -22.83
N ALA A 155 -7.78 16.58 -23.24
CA ALA A 155 -7.45 15.22 -23.68
C ALA A 155 -6.42 15.20 -24.83
N ALA A 156 -6.50 16.16 -25.75
CA ALA A 156 -5.53 16.29 -26.85
C ALA A 156 -4.10 16.56 -26.36
N GLU A 157 -3.92 17.35 -25.29
CA GLU A 157 -2.60 17.61 -24.71
C GLU A 157 -2.04 16.38 -24.01
N ILE A 158 -2.89 15.62 -23.30
CA ILE A 158 -2.53 14.35 -22.68
C ILE A 158 -2.02 13.36 -23.73
N VAL A 159 -2.79 13.16 -24.80
CA VAL A 159 -2.43 12.26 -25.91
C VAL A 159 -1.12 12.71 -26.58
N GLN A 160 -0.93 14.02 -26.78
CA GLN A 160 0.31 14.55 -27.33
C GLN A 160 1.52 14.21 -26.45
N LYS A 161 1.45 14.45 -25.13
CA LYS A 161 2.54 14.13 -24.19
C LYS A 161 2.90 12.64 -24.19
N ILE A 162 1.90 11.77 -24.29
CA ILE A 162 2.10 10.32 -24.35
C ILE A 162 2.81 9.93 -25.67
N ASN A 163 2.33 10.45 -26.80
CA ASN A 163 2.92 10.17 -28.12
C ASN A 163 4.36 10.67 -28.25
N ASP A 164 4.67 11.81 -27.60
CA ASP A 164 6.03 12.36 -27.55
C ASP A 164 6.96 11.61 -26.57
N GLY A 165 6.44 10.60 -25.85
CA GLY A 165 7.21 9.82 -24.88
C GLY A 165 7.57 10.60 -23.61
N LEU A 166 6.87 11.70 -23.33
CA LEU A 166 7.15 12.60 -22.20
C LEU A 166 6.43 12.17 -20.92
N ALA A 167 5.37 11.37 -21.03
CA ALA A 167 4.56 10.91 -19.92
C ALA A 167 4.07 9.47 -20.11
N LEU A 168 3.79 8.78 -19.01
CA LEU A 168 3.15 7.47 -19.02
C LEU A 168 1.63 7.64 -19.21
N PRO A 169 0.98 6.83 -20.06
CA PRO A 169 -0.47 6.86 -20.21
C PRO A 169 -1.19 6.29 -18.96
N MET A 170 -2.17 7.00 -18.41
CA MET A 170 -2.98 6.49 -17.30
C MET A 170 -4.31 5.99 -17.85
N TYR A 171 -4.69 4.76 -17.50
CA TYR A 171 -5.90 4.11 -18.01
C TYR A 171 -6.92 3.89 -16.91
N LEU A 172 -8.19 3.91 -17.29
CA LEU A 172 -9.28 3.41 -16.46
C LEU A 172 -10.21 2.58 -17.35
N SER A 173 -10.39 1.31 -17.01
CA SER A 173 -11.10 0.34 -17.84
C SER A 173 -10.57 0.27 -19.28
N GLY A 174 -9.25 0.40 -19.44
CA GLY A 174 -8.58 0.34 -20.74
C GLY A 174 -8.61 1.62 -21.59
N GLU A 175 -9.32 2.67 -21.14
CA GLU A 175 -9.37 3.98 -21.82
C GLU A 175 -8.37 4.96 -21.21
N ILE A 176 -7.73 5.81 -22.02
CA ILE A 176 -6.80 6.82 -21.52
C ILE A 176 -7.58 7.92 -20.79
N VAL A 177 -7.38 8.01 -19.48
CA VAL A 177 -7.99 9.03 -18.62
C VAL A 177 -7.01 10.11 -18.18
N GLY A 178 -5.72 9.93 -18.43
CA GLY A 178 -4.70 10.88 -17.99
C GLY A 178 -3.30 10.51 -18.45
N CYS A 179 -2.32 11.25 -17.95
CA CYS A 179 -0.92 10.91 -18.07
C CYS A 179 -0.14 11.18 -16.78
N PHE A 180 0.91 10.40 -16.56
CA PHE A 180 1.81 10.53 -15.43
C PHE A 180 3.20 11.00 -15.89
N ASN A 181 3.59 12.16 -15.43
CA ASN A 181 4.83 12.82 -15.81
C ASN A 181 5.99 12.37 -14.92
N ARG A 182 7.19 12.54 -15.47
CA ARG A 182 8.40 12.66 -14.65
C ARG A 182 8.39 13.96 -13.86
N ASP A 183 9.36 14.15 -12.97
CA ASP A 183 9.58 15.47 -12.40
C ASP A 183 10.12 16.45 -13.46
N ASN A 184 9.29 17.45 -13.77
CA ASN A 184 9.55 18.48 -14.77
C ASN A 184 10.10 19.79 -14.16
N ARG A 185 10.37 19.83 -12.85
CA ARG A 185 11.08 20.92 -12.19
C ARG A 185 12.57 20.87 -12.54
N ALA A 186 13.28 21.98 -12.30
CA ALA A 186 14.67 22.14 -12.75
C ALA A 186 15.59 21.04 -12.20
N GLU A 187 15.41 20.71 -10.93
CA GLU A 187 16.16 19.69 -10.19
C GLU A 187 15.88 18.25 -10.66
N GLY A 188 14.67 17.97 -11.18
CA GLY A 188 14.21 16.62 -11.48
C GLY A 188 14.37 16.15 -12.92
N ARG A 189 14.54 17.09 -13.87
CA ARG A 189 14.60 16.76 -15.32
C ARG A 189 15.76 15.87 -15.73
N GLU A 190 16.86 15.92 -15.00
CA GLU A 190 18.05 15.10 -15.29
C GLU A 190 18.20 13.94 -14.32
N ASP A 191 17.23 13.72 -13.42
CA ASP A 191 17.30 12.66 -12.42
C ASP A 191 16.53 11.42 -12.86
N GLU A 192 17.23 10.31 -13.03
CA GLU A 192 16.63 9.01 -13.37
C GLU A 192 15.74 8.45 -12.26
N ASN A 193 16.00 8.81 -11.00
CA ASN A 193 15.19 8.39 -9.86
C ASN A 193 13.87 9.17 -9.79
N LEU A 194 13.77 10.30 -10.50
CA LEU A 194 12.57 11.11 -10.66
C LEU A 194 11.89 10.90 -12.01
N ALA A 195 12.14 9.74 -12.64
CA ALA A 195 11.39 9.28 -13.80
C ALA A 195 9.93 8.94 -13.43
N ALA A 196 9.02 9.09 -14.40
CA ALA A 196 7.58 8.94 -14.22
C ALA A 196 7.17 7.65 -13.48
N HIS A 197 7.79 6.51 -13.80
CA HIS A 197 7.45 5.22 -13.19
C HIS A 197 7.84 5.11 -11.72
N HIS A 198 9.01 5.64 -11.32
CA HIS A 198 9.43 5.67 -9.92
C HIS A 198 8.53 6.60 -9.11
N LEU A 199 8.17 7.74 -9.70
CA LEU A 199 7.28 8.71 -9.07
C LEU A 199 5.84 8.20 -8.97
N LEU A 200 5.35 7.44 -9.95
CA LEU A 200 4.04 6.80 -9.89
C LEU A 200 4.02 5.76 -8.77
N GLU A 201 5.08 4.96 -8.60
CA GLU A 201 5.20 4.03 -7.48
C GLU A 201 5.21 4.78 -6.14
N ASN A 202 6.02 5.85 -6.02
CA ASN A 202 6.09 6.65 -4.80
C ASN A 202 4.75 7.30 -4.45
N LEU A 203 3.99 7.79 -5.45
CA LEU A 203 2.68 8.38 -5.24
C LEU A 203 1.64 7.32 -4.83
N CYS A 204 1.69 6.13 -5.44
CA CYS A 204 0.86 5.00 -5.04
C CYS A 204 1.14 4.57 -3.59
N ALA A 205 2.42 4.46 -3.21
CA ALA A 205 2.83 4.14 -1.85
C ALA A 205 2.37 5.22 -0.84
N LYS A 206 2.54 6.50 -1.19
CA LYS A 206 2.07 7.63 -0.38
C LYS A 206 0.56 7.57 -0.15
N ALA A 207 -0.21 7.47 -1.23
CA ALA A 207 -1.68 7.51 -1.18
C ALA A 207 -2.27 6.31 -0.44
N SER A 208 -1.82 5.09 -0.77
CA SER A 208 -2.30 3.86 -0.13
C SER A 208 -1.86 3.75 1.34
N GLY A 209 -0.66 4.22 1.68
CA GLY A 209 -0.20 4.30 3.06
C GLY A 209 -1.01 5.29 3.89
N ALA A 210 -1.28 6.48 3.35
CA ALA A 210 -2.12 7.48 4.03
C ALA A 210 -3.55 6.97 4.25
N LEU A 211 -4.09 6.22 3.29
CA LEU A 211 -5.38 5.54 3.44
C LEU A 211 -5.40 4.57 4.62
N ALA A 212 -4.37 3.73 4.75
CA ALA A 212 -4.26 2.78 5.86
C ALA A 212 -4.18 3.50 7.22
N ILE A 213 -3.44 4.62 7.31
CA ILE A 213 -3.40 5.43 8.54
C ILE A 213 -4.78 6.03 8.84
N LYS A 214 -5.50 6.57 7.85
CA LYS A 214 -6.85 7.12 8.06
C LYS A 214 -7.83 6.06 8.57
N TRP A 215 -7.76 4.84 8.04
CA TRP A 215 -8.53 3.72 8.57
C TRP A 215 -8.14 3.37 10.01
N LEU A 216 -6.83 3.28 10.29
CA LEU A 216 -6.31 3.01 11.64
C LEU A 216 -6.83 4.04 12.66
N LEU A 217 -6.72 5.33 12.35
CA LEU A 217 -7.19 6.42 13.21
C LEU A 217 -8.70 6.38 13.40
N CYS A 218 -9.46 6.15 12.33
CA CYS A 218 -10.92 6.03 12.40
C CYS A 218 -11.37 4.87 13.28
N ARG A 219 -10.66 3.74 13.21
CA ARG A 219 -10.94 2.54 14.00
C ARG A 219 -10.57 2.66 15.46
N GLU A 220 -9.48 3.37 15.74
CA GLU A 220 -9.05 3.65 17.09
C GLU A 220 -9.86 4.78 17.74
N GLY A 221 -10.47 5.66 16.93
CA GLY A 221 -11.23 6.81 17.43
C GLY A 221 -10.33 7.92 17.97
N ILE A 222 -9.12 8.06 17.43
CA ILE A 222 -8.17 9.13 17.79
C ILE A 222 -7.91 10.05 16.61
N GLY A 223 -7.56 11.31 16.91
CA GLY A 223 -7.14 12.27 15.91
C GLY A 223 -5.68 12.07 15.46
N PRO A 224 -5.31 12.53 14.25
CA PRO A 224 -3.96 12.37 13.72
C PRO A 224 -2.90 13.13 14.53
N GLU A 225 -3.29 14.14 15.31
CA GLU A 225 -2.42 14.91 16.21
C GLU A 225 -1.87 14.09 17.38
N LYS A 226 -2.45 12.90 17.62
CA LYS A 226 -2.02 11.95 18.67
C LYS A 226 -0.87 11.04 18.23
N ILE A 227 -0.47 11.08 16.96
CA ILE A 227 0.64 10.27 16.45
C ILE A 227 1.95 11.03 16.62
N ASP A 228 2.90 10.42 17.33
CA ASP A 228 4.19 11.04 17.63
C ASP A 228 5.23 10.70 16.55
N PHE A 229 5.13 9.50 15.97
CA PHE A 229 6.14 8.99 15.05
C PHE A 229 5.57 8.02 14.02
N ILE A 230 6.11 8.05 12.81
CA ILE A 230 5.74 7.16 11.69
C ILE A 230 6.98 6.42 11.20
N ILE A 231 6.90 5.10 11.12
CA ILE A 231 7.92 4.24 10.50
C ILE A 231 7.31 3.60 9.26
N THR A 232 7.85 3.90 8.08
CA THR A 232 7.42 3.19 6.87
C THR A 232 8.18 1.88 6.72
N CYS A 233 7.51 0.89 6.11
CA CYS A 233 8.07 -0.43 5.82
C CYS A 233 7.75 -0.91 4.40
N GLY A 234 7.44 0.02 3.48
CA GLY A 234 7.15 -0.29 2.08
C GLY A 234 8.40 -0.67 1.28
N GLU A 235 8.21 -1.19 0.07
CA GLU A 235 9.30 -1.66 -0.81
C GLU A 235 9.72 -0.63 -1.87
N GLU A 236 9.00 0.48 -1.98
CA GLU A 236 9.25 1.53 -2.97
C GLU A 236 10.64 2.16 -2.83
N ALA A 237 11.23 2.51 -3.97
CA ALA A 237 12.46 3.29 -4.02
C ALA A 237 12.14 4.79 -4.03
N CYS A 238 12.07 5.38 -2.83
CA CYS A 238 11.78 6.81 -2.68
C CYS A 238 13.05 7.66 -2.61
N GLY A 239 13.04 8.83 -3.28
CA GLY A 239 14.10 9.83 -3.22
C GLY A 239 14.71 10.15 -4.59
N ASP A 240 15.35 11.31 -4.68
CA ASP A 240 16.16 11.72 -5.84
C ASP A 240 17.53 11.01 -5.84
N ARG A 241 18.42 11.40 -6.74
CA ARG A 241 19.80 10.87 -6.83
C ARG A 241 20.60 11.00 -5.53
N TYR A 242 20.23 11.91 -4.63
CA TYR A 242 20.93 12.16 -3.36
C TYR A 242 20.30 11.41 -2.19
N GLN A 243 19.04 10.98 -2.29
CA GLN A 243 18.29 10.36 -1.19
C GLN A 243 17.63 9.02 -1.54
N ARG A 244 18.13 8.33 -2.58
CA ARG A 244 17.57 7.06 -3.08
C ARG A 244 17.42 6.00 -1.97
N GLY A 245 16.19 5.55 -1.75
CA GLY A 245 15.85 4.49 -0.79
C GLY A 245 15.47 4.98 0.61
N GLY A 246 15.43 6.30 0.85
CA GLY A 246 15.06 6.90 2.14
C GLY A 246 14.48 8.32 2.03
N GLY A 247 13.88 8.64 0.87
CA GLY A 247 13.38 9.97 0.50
C GLY A 247 12.13 10.48 1.23
N GLY A 248 12.01 10.28 2.54
CA GLY A 248 11.01 10.94 3.38
C GLY A 248 9.57 10.42 3.21
N MET A 249 9.39 9.15 2.82
CA MET A 249 8.07 8.57 2.59
C MET A 249 7.20 8.60 3.85
N ALA A 250 7.78 8.39 5.03
CA ALA A 250 7.08 8.52 6.32
C ALA A 250 6.44 9.89 6.51
N LYS A 251 7.19 10.95 6.16
CA LYS A 251 6.70 12.32 6.25
C LYS A 251 5.64 12.60 5.18
N ALA A 252 5.84 12.13 3.95
CA ALA A 252 4.88 12.31 2.87
C ALA A 252 3.53 11.61 3.17
N ILE A 253 3.57 10.38 3.68
CA ILE A 253 2.39 9.64 4.14
C ILE A 253 1.74 10.36 5.33
N GLY A 254 2.53 10.76 6.32
CA GLY A 254 2.05 11.47 7.51
C GLY A 254 1.36 12.79 7.19
N GLU A 255 1.94 13.60 6.30
CA GLU A 255 1.36 14.84 5.80
C GLU A 255 -0.01 14.59 5.17
N MET A 256 -0.09 13.61 4.26
CA MET A 256 -1.35 13.27 3.58
C MET A 256 -2.41 12.71 4.53
N ALA A 257 -2.00 12.00 5.59
CA ALA A 257 -2.89 11.50 6.63
C ALA A 257 -3.30 12.58 7.66
N GLY A 258 -2.64 13.74 7.66
CA GLY A 258 -2.86 14.85 8.61
C GLY A 258 -2.07 14.73 9.92
N CYS A 259 -1.11 13.81 10.02
CA CYS A 259 -0.25 13.59 11.19
C CYS A 259 0.86 14.64 11.31
N PHE A 260 0.51 15.93 11.32
CA PHE A 260 1.47 17.04 11.27
C PHE A 260 2.41 17.14 12.48
N ASN A 261 2.04 16.54 13.60
CA ASN A 261 2.88 16.49 14.81
C ASN A 261 3.90 15.35 14.78
N ALA A 262 3.74 14.39 13.87
CA ALA A 262 4.59 13.21 13.83
C ALA A 262 5.94 13.51 13.17
N SER A 263 7.00 12.91 13.71
CA SER A 263 8.25 12.71 12.96
C SER A 263 8.24 11.35 12.29
N GLY A 264 9.29 11.00 11.54
CA GLY A 264 9.36 9.68 10.92
C GLY A 264 10.59 9.40 10.09
N PHE A 265 10.80 8.12 9.81
CA PHE A 265 11.82 7.63 8.88
C PHE A 265 11.33 6.41 8.11
N ASP A 266 12.08 6.06 7.07
CA ASP A 266 11.80 4.91 6.23
C ASP A 266 12.67 3.72 6.62
N LEU A 267 12.04 2.57 6.91
CA LEU A 267 12.73 1.31 7.19
C LEU A 267 12.60 0.38 5.99
N LYS A 268 13.75 -0.03 5.44
CA LYS A 268 13.82 -0.96 4.31
C LYS A 268 14.43 -2.27 4.76
N ASN A 269 13.67 -3.35 4.65
CA ASN A 269 14.11 -4.72 4.91
C ASN A 269 13.28 -5.76 4.11
N PHE A 270 12.94 -5.42 2.87
CA PHE A 270 12.11 -6.25 1.96
C PHE A 270 10.84 -6.78 2.65
N CYS A 271 10.43 -8.02 2.37
CA CYS A 271 9.26 -8.66 2.98
C CYS A 271 9.32 -8.75 4.51
N ALA A 272 10.51 -8.60 5.12
CA ALA A 272 10.70 -8.63 6.58
C ALA A 272 10.63 -7.23 7.23
N ALA A 273 10.50 -6.16 6.44
CA ALA A 273 10.37 -4.80 6.91
C ALA A 273 9.24 -4.59 7.93
N PRO A 274 8.04 -5.19 7.78
CA PRO A 274 6.95 -4.99 8.73
C PRO A 274 7.31 -5.46 10.15
N ALA A 275 7.89 -6.65 10.28
CA ALA A 275 8.33 -7.18 11.56
C ALA A 275 9.43 -6.31 12.19
N SER A 276 10.40 -5.89 11.38
CA SER A 276 11.49 -5.01 11.83
C SER A 276 10.98 -3.63 12.27
N ALA A 277 9.98 -3.08 11.57
CA ALA A 277 9.37 -1.80 11.90
C ALA A 277 8.52 -1.88 13.17
N VAL A 278 7.76 -2.96 13.38
CA VAL A 278 7.02 -3.21 14.63
C VAL A 278 7.97 -3.33 15.81
N ILE A 279 9.06 -4.11 15.70
CA ILE A 279 10.08 -4.22 16.75
C ILE A 279 10.71 -2.85 17.06
N THR A 280 11.01 -2.07 16.01
CA THR A 280 11.61 -0.75 16.17
C THR A 280 10.64 0.22 16.86
N ALA A 281 9.39 0.28 16.42
CA ALA A 281 8.34 1.08 17.03
C ALA A 281 8.12 0.70 18.50
N ALA A 282 8.02 -0.61 18.78
CA ALA A 282 7.88 -1.13 20.13
C ALA A 282 9.06 -0.72 21.02
N SER A 283 10.30 -0.74 20.50
CA SER A 283 11.48 -0.29 21.25
C SER A 283 11.45 1.21 21.56
N LEU A 284 10.99 2.04 20.62
CA LEU A 284 10.83 3.48 20.83
C LEU A 284 9.76 3.79 21.89
N VAL A 285 8.65 3.04 21.89
CA VAL A 285 7.60 3.17 22.91
C VAL A 285 8.10 2.68 24.27
N ALA A 286 8.73 1.50 24.32
CA ALA A 286 9.21 0.89 25.56
C ALA A 286 10.30 1.72 26.24
N SER A 287 11.11 2.45 25.46
CA SER A 287 12.11 3.39 25.99
C SER A 287 11.52 4.70 26.51
N GLY A 288 10.22 4.95 26.28
CA GLY A 288 9.53 6.17 26.71
C GLY A 288 9.79 7.38 25.81
N ILE A 289 10.42 7.19 24.64
CA ILE A 289 10.68 8.28 23.68
C ILE A 289 9.38 8.78 23.06
N TYR A 290 8.48 7.87 22.71
CA TYR A 290 7.17 8.17 22.09
C TYR A 290 6.04 7.39 22.78
N GLU A 291 4.81 7.89 22.68
CA GLU A 291 3.62 7.22 23.20
C GLU A 291 2.89 6.43 22.12
N ASN A 292 2.74 7.02 20.93
CA ASN A 292 2.03 6.43 19.79
C ASN A 292 2.92 6.46 18.55
N VAL A 293 3.35 5.28 18.11
CA VAL A 293 4.14 5.09 16.89
C VAL A 293 3.31 4.31 15.88
N VAL A 294 3.15 4.86 14.68
CA VAL A 294 2.49 4.17 13.57
C VAL A 294 3.54 3.48 12.71
N VAL A 295 3.38 2.18 12.51
CA VAL A 295 4.10 1.44 11.47
C VAL A 295 3.19 1.35 10.25
N VAL A 296 3.66 1.76 9.07
CA VAL A 296 2.83 1.80 7.86
C VAL A 296 3.56 1.21 6.66
N GLY A 297 2.85 0.45 5.82
CA GLY A 297 3.33 -0.02 4.52
C GLY A 297 2.36 0.44 3.45
N GLY A 298 2.84 1.21 2.47
CA GLY A 298 2.10 1.54 1.24
C GLY A 298 2.34 0.50 0.15
N GLY A 299 1.44 0.42 -0.82
CA GLY A 299 1.55 -0.49 -1.96
C GLY A 299 2.66 -0.06 -2.94
N SER A 300 3.42 -1.04 -3.44
CA SER A 300 4.48 -0.86 -4.42
C SER A 300 4.07 -1.45 -5.77
N LEU A 301 4.14 -0.63 -6.82
CA LEU A 301 3.86 -1.05 -8.19
C LEU A 301 4.76 -2.21 -8.63
N SER A 302 6.00 -2.25 -8.16
CA SER A 302 6.95 -3.32 -8.49
C SER A 302 6.40 -4.74 -8.24
N LYS A 303 5.40 -4.88 -7.36
CA LYS A 303 4.74 -6.16 -7.04
C LYS A 303 3.53 -6.49 -7.91
N LEU A 304 2.95 -5.51 -8.60
CA LEU A 304 1.81 -5.78 -9.48
C LEU A 304 2.23 -6.67 -10.64
N GLY A 305 1.40 -7.67 -10.92
CA GLY A 305 1.65 -8.67 -11.95
C GLY A 305 2.97 -9.43 -11.77
N MET A 306 3.55 -9.51 -10.57
CA MET A 306 4.86 -10.16 -10.38
C MET A 306 4.87 -11.61 -10.90
N LYS A 307 3.72 -12.31 -10.86
CA LYS A 307 3.55 -13.67 -11.39
C LYS A 307 2.67 -13.75 -12.64
N PHE A 308 2.44 -12.65 -13.36
CA PHE A 308 1.50 -12.57 -14.49
C PHE A 308 1.67 -13.70 -15.53
N GLU A 309 2.90 -14.02 -15.94
CA GLU A 309 3.15 -15.10 -16.93
C GLU A 309 2.62 -16.47 -16.49
N GLY A 310 2.62 -16.76 -15.18
CA GLY A 310 2.05 -17.99 -14.64
C GLY A 310 0.54 -18.01 -14.85
N PHE A 311 -0.13 -16.91 -14.55
CA PHE A 311 -1.57 -16.75 -14.78
C PHE A 311 -1.92 -16.85 -16.27
N LEU A 312 -1.12 -16.22 -17.15
CA LEU A 312 -1.32 -16.31 -18.61
C LEU A 312 -1.13 -17.74 -19.13
N LYS A 313 -0.09 -18.44 -18.66
CA LYS A 313 0.19 -19.83 -19.05
C LYS A 313 -0.97 -20.77 -18.68
N ASP A 314 -1.55 -20.56 -17.52
CA ASP A 314 -2.65 -21.37 -17.00
C ASP A 314 -4.04 -20.84 -17.45
N ASN A 315 -4.07 -19.77 -18.25
CA ASN A 315 -5.28 -19.08 -18.72
C ASN A 315 -6.24 -18.75 -17.56
N THR A 316 -5.68 -18.14 -16.51
CA THR A 316 -6.39 -17.72 -15.30
C THR A 316 -6.29 -16.21 -15.12
N PRO A 317 -7.23 -15.56 -14.41
CA PRO A 317 -7.12 -14.14 -14.11
C PRO A 317 -5.82 -13.79 -13.38
N ILE A 318 -5.28 -12.60 -13.63
CA ILE A 318 -4.14 -12.06 -12.88
C ILE A 318 -4.64 -11.65 -11.49
N LEU A 319 -4.13 -12.32 -10.46
CA LEU A 319 -4.53 -12.05 -9.07
C LEU A 319 -3.62 -11.04 -8.35
N ASP A 320 -2.46 -10.74 -8.94
CA ASP A 320 -1.49 -9.75 -8.44
C ASP A 320 -1.86 -8.32 -8.95
N ASP A 321 -3.13 -7.97 -8.93
CA ASP A 321 -3.72 -6.71 -9.46
C ASP A 321 -4.20 -5.76 -8.35
N CYS A 322 -3.82 -6.04 -7.09
CA CYS A 322 -4.08 -5.18 -5.95
C CYS A 322 -2.79 -4.64 -5.34
N LEU A 323 -2.77 -3.35 -5.04
CA LEU A 323 -1.81 -2.74 -4.13
C LEU A 323 -2.29 -2.96 -2.69
N ALA A 324 -1.50 -3.66 -1.87
CA ALA A 324 -1.80 -3.82 -0.45
C ALA A 324 -1.18 -2.68 0.38
N SER A 325 -1.93 -2.17 1.34
CA SER A 325 -1.41 -1.28 2.38
C SER A 325 -1.86 -1.70 3.77
N MET A 326 -1.06 -1.33 4.77
CA MET A 326 -1.30 -1.69 6.16
C MET A 326 -0.78 -0.63 7.12
N ALA A 327 -1.40 -0.52 8.28
CA ALA A 327 -0.91 0.31 9.37
C ALA A 327 -1.14 -0.37 10.72
N PHE A 328 -0.19 -0.21 11.64
CA PHE A 328 -0.27 -0.68 13.03
C PHE A 328 -0.03 0.50 13.97
N LEU A 329 -0.88 0.64 14.99
CA LEU A 329 -0.65 1.57 16.10
C LEU A 329 0.06 0.83 17.22
N ILE A 330 1.32 1.18 17.46
CA ILE A 330 2.11 0.67 18.58
C ILE A 330 2.09 1.72 19.68
N SER A 331 1.62 1.33 20.87
CA SER A 331 1.50 2.26 22.00
C SER A 331 1.97 1.67 23.32
N ARG A 332 2.01 2.53 24.35
CA ARG A 332 2.17 2.07 25.73
C ARG A 332 1.10 1.05 26.09
N ASN A 333 1.44 0.20 27.05
CA ASN A 333 0.54 -0.83 27.54
C ASN A 333 -0.74 -0.22 28.10
N ASP A 334 -1.87 -0.63 27.56
CA ASP A 334 -3.21 -0.25 28.00
C ASP A 334 -3.87 -1.35 28.85
N TYR A 335 -3.15 -2.44 29.10
CA TYR A 335 -3.57 -3.64 29.83
C TYR A 335 -4.74 -4.41 29.21
N VAL A 336 -5.08 -4.12 27.94
CA VAL A 336 -6.18 -4.76 27.21
C VAL A 336 -5.70 -5.31 25.87
N SER A 337 -4.86 -4.55 25.16
CA SER A 337 -4.37 -4.87 23.82
C SER A 337 -3.27 -5.93 23.83
N PRO A 338 -3.08 -6.67 22.72
CA PRO A 338 -2.01 -7.66 22.59
C PRO A 338 -0.63 -7.08 22.87
N VAL A 339 0.07 -7.69 23.83
CA VAL A 339 1.41 -7.27 24.26
C VAL A 339 2.49 -7.76 23.31
N ILE A 340 3.41 -6.87 22.94
CA ILE A 340 4.60 -7.21 22.15
C ILE A 340 5.72 -7.61 23.10
N ARG A 341 6.14 -8.88 23.02
CA ARG A 341 7.24 -9.40 23.83
C ARG A 341 8.60 -9.04 23.23
N LEU A 342 9.25 -8.04 23.81
CA LEU A 342 10.60 -7.60 23.42
C LEU A 342 11.73 -8.51 23.94
N ASP A 343 11.43 -9.40 24.87
CA ASP A 343 12.36 -10.36 25.45
C ASP A 343 12.59 -11.61 24.56
N ALA A 344 11.68 -11.87 23.62
CA ALA A 344 11.66 -13.04 22.72
C ALA A 344 11.80 -12.65 21.22
N ILE A 345 12.66 -11.68 20.92
CA ILE A 345 12.94 -11.28 19.53
C ILE A 345 14.01 -12.18 18.93
N GLY A 346 13.66 -12.84 17.81
CA GLY A 346 14.59 -13.59 16.98
C GLY A 346 15.61 -12.69 16.29
N LYS A 347 16.85 -13.15 16.20
CA LYS A 347 17.95 -12.39 15.59
C LYS A 347 18.80 -13.31 14.74
N MET A 348 18.80 -13.07 13.43
CA MET A 348 19.67 -13.79 12.50
C MET A 348 21.10 -13.20 12.53
N PRO A 349 22.12 -13.92 13.01
CA PRO A 349 23.51 -13.46 12.87
C PRO A 349 23.88 -13.34 11.39
N ILE A 350 24.60 -12.29 11.00
CA ILE A 350 25.07 -12.11 9.61
C ILE A 350 25.91 -13.31 9.15
N SER A 351 26.64 -13.94 10.07
CA SER A 351 27.46 -15.13 9.81
C SER A 351 26.68 -16.44 9.71
N ALA A 352 25.39 -16.46 10.06
CA ALA A 352 24.63 -17.72 10.11
C ALA A 352 24.36 -18.29 8.71
N GLY A 353 24.40 -17.50 7.62
CA GLY A 353 23.96 -17.95 6.29
C GLY A 353 22.43 -17.94 6.18
N THR A 354 21.83 -18.51 5.13
CA THR A 354 20.41 -18.29 4.79
C THR A 354 19.60 -19.57 4.58
N SER A 355 20.06 -20.72 5.08
CA SER A 355 19.30 -21.96 4.99
C SER A 355 18.07 -21.92 5.90
N ASP A 356 16.96 -22.50 5.46
CA ASP A 356 15.70 -22.53 6.21
C ASP A 356 15.89 -23.02 7.66
N GLU A 357 16.65 -24.08 7.87
CA GLU A 357 16.98 -24.62 9.21
C GLU A 357 17.53 -23.55 10.15
N LYS A 358 18.44 -22.70 9.64
CA LYS A 358 19.08 -21.66 10.45
C LYS A 358 18.17 -20.47 10.70
N VAL A 359 17.29 -20.17 9.73
CA VAL A 359 16.24 -19.17 9.90
C VAL A 359 15.29 -19.63 11.01
N TYR A 360 14.82 -20.87 10.98
CA TYR A 360 13.99 -21.44 12.05
C TYR A 360 14.71 -21.44 13.40
N GLN A 361 15.97 -21.85 13.44
CA GLN A 361 16.76 -21.87 14.67
C GLN A 361 16.86 -20.47 15.30
N HIS A 362 17.33 -19.48 14.55
CA HIS A 362 17.66 -18.15 15.10
C HIS A 362 16.44 -17.21 15.23
N ILE A 363 15.43 -17.35 14.38
CA ILE A 363 14.26 -16.46 14.39
C ILE A 363 13.13 -17.02 15.25
N LEU A 364 13.01 -18.35 15.39
CA LEU A 364 11.90 -18.98 16.10
C LEU A 364 12.33 -19.77 17.34
N ILE A 365 13.26 -20.72 17.22
CA ILE A 365 13.57 -21.67 18.32
C ILE A 365 14.31 -20.97 19.46
N GLU A 366 15.47 -20.36 19.19
CA GLU A 366 16.29 -19.68 20.20
C GLU A 366 15.53 -18.61 21.02
N PRO A 367 14.72 -17.70 20.41
CA PRO A 367 13.99 -16.72 21.20
C PRO A 367 12.90 -17.35 22.09
N LEU A 368 12.29 -18.47 21.69
CA LEU A 368 11.32 -19.19 22.54
C LEU A 368 12.03 -19.92 23.69
N GLU A 369 13.15 -20.58 23.43
CA GLU A 369 13.94 -21.26 24.46
C GLU A 369 14.41 -20.27 25.54
N LYS A 370 14.81 -19.05 25.15
CA LYS A 370 15.23 -17.99 26.06
C LYS A 370 14.19 -17.63 27.12
N ILE A 371 12.90 -17.78 26.80
CA ILE A 371 11.78 -17.50 27.71
C ILE A 371 11.10 -18.78 28.22
N GLY A 372 11.71 -19.95 27.97
CA GLY A 372 11.21 -21.25 28.44
C GLY A 372 9.96 -21.75 27.73
N LEU A 373 9.68 -21.29 26.50
CA LEU A 373 8.57 -21.77 25.68
C LEU A 373 9.03 -22.69 24.56
N LYS A 374 8.09 -23.47 24.05
CA LYS A 374 8.22 -24.34 22.88
C LYS A 374 7.33 -23.84 21.75
N ILE A 375 7.60 -24.30 20.53
CA ILE A 375 6.76 -24.03 19.36
C ILE A 375 5.30 -24.45 19.61
N THR A 376 5.08 -25.56 20.32
CA THR A 376 3.74 -26.06 20.67
C THR A 376 2.99 -25.22 21.69
N ASP A 377 3.66 -24.25 22.32
CA ASP A 377 3.04 -23.31 23.25
C ASP A 377 2.50 -22.05 22.53
N ILE A 378 2.66 -21.98 21.20
CA ILE A 378 2.23 -20.86 20.37
C ILE A 378 0.95 -21.24 19.63
N ASP A 379 -0.11 -20.44 19.80
CA ASP A 379 -1.41 -20.70 19.19
C ASP A 379 -1.45 -20.43 17.67
N LYS A 380 -0.73 -19.40 17.20
CA LYS A 380 -0.70 -18.95 15.80
C LYS A 380 0.69 -18.53 15.32
#